data_AF-A0AAJ0A8Q6-F1
#
_entry.id   AF-A0AAJ0A8Q6-F1
#
_cell.length_a   1.000
_cell.length_b   1.000
_cell.length_c   1.000
_cell.angle_alpha   90.00
_cell.angle_beta   90.00
_cell.angle_gamma   90.00
#
_symmetry.space_group_name_H-M   'P 1'
#
loop_
_entity.id
_entity.type
_entity.pdbx_description
1 polymer ?
#
loop_
_entity_poly.entity_id
_entity_poly.type
_entity_poly.pdbx_seq_one_letter_code
_entity_poly.pdbx_strand_id
1 'polypeptide(L)'
;MSLFAYWDSLEGGREGAMVDRELRHVFEILSHTRGLGSRIYLEVIWVESPKSSCEPEATIRDADNDILEGYWKSQGGRKKALRALRGSSGPKGSLAT
;
A
#
# COMPACT_ATOMS: atom_id res chain seq x y z
N MET A 1 7.15 -8.50 -22.90
CA MET A 1 8.25 -7.63 -22.45
C MET A 1 8.66 -8.05 -21.04
N SER A 2 9.95 -8.05 -20.73
CA SER A 2 10.43 -8.29 -19.36
C SER A 2 10.56 -6.96 -18.61
N LEU A 3 10.41 -7.00 -17.28
CA LEU A 3 10.57 -5.83 -16.42
C LEU A 3 11.96 -5.20 -16.57
N PHE A 4 12.99 -6.02 -16.77
CA PHE A 4 14.36 -5.56 -17.02
C PHE A 4 14.50 -4.73 -18.29
N ALA A 5 13.86 -5.16 -19.39
CA ALA A 5 13.93 -4.42 -20.66
C ALA A 5 13.22 -3.05 -20.58
N TYR A 6 12.17 -2.94 -19.75
CA TYR A 6 11.51 -1.67 -19.48
C TYR A 6 12.43 -0.73 -18.69
N TRP A 7 13.08 -1.22 -17.64
CA TRP A 7 14.00 -0.41 -16.84
C TRP A 7 15.24 0.05 -17.60
N ASP A 8 15.77 -0.77 -18.49
CA ASP A 8 16.91 -0.40 -19.35
C ASP A 8 16.54 0.70 -20.36
N SER A 9 15.25 0.93 -20.62
CA SER A 9 14.79 1.97 -21.54
C SER A 9 14.63 3.36 -20.90
N LEU A 10 14.72 3.46 -19.57
CA LEU A 10 14.53 4.71 -18.83
C LEU A 10 15.86 5.47 -18.70
N GLU A 11 15.82 6.81 -18.73
CA GLU A 11 17.00 7.65 -18.49
C GLU A 11 17.48 7.47 -17.04
N GLY A 12 18.76 7.11 -16.86
CA GLY A 12 19.29 6.65 -15.56
C GLY A 12 19.07 5.16 -15.27
N GLY A 13 18.46 4.42 -16.20
CA GLY A 13 18.25 2.98 -16.13
C GLY A 13 17.40 2.56 -14.93
N ARG A 14 17.60 1.31 -14.50
CA ARG A 14 16.95 0.73 -13.33
C ARG A 14 17.10 1.57 -12.06
N GLU A 15 18.30 2.08 -11.78
CA GLU A 15 18.55 2.87 -10.57
C GLU A 15 17.78 4.20 -10.59
N GLY A 16 17.76 4.90 -11.73
CA GLY A 16 16.96 6.12 -11.91
C GLY A 16 15.47 5.88 -11.66
N ALA A 17 14.93 4.80 -12.22
CA ALA A 17 13.55 4.39 -12.04
C ALA A 17 13.18 4.06 -10.58
N MET A 18 14.14 3.64 -9.75
CA MET A 18 13.91 3.39 -8.32
C MET A 18 13.81 4.67 -7.50
N VAL A 19 14.60 5.70 -7.84
CA VAL A 19 14.58 6.97 -7.10
C VAL A 19 13.31 7.75 -7.42
N ASP A 20 12.87 7.68 -8.68
CA ASP A 20 11.62 8.28 -9.13
C ASP A 20 10.41 7.56 -8.54
N ARG A 21 9.59 8.30 -7.78
CA ARG A 21 8.41 7.76 -7.11
C ARG A 21 7.30 7.38 -8.10
N GLU A 22 7.27 7.99 -9.28
CA GLU A 22 6.28 7.72 -10.32
C GLU A 22 6.58 6.42 -11.09
N LEU A 23 7.81 5.92 -11.00
CA LEU A 23 8.28 4.71 -11.68
C LEU A 23 8.40 3.49 -10.73
N ARG A 24 8.02 3.64 -9.46
CA ARG A 24 8.03 2.54 -8.49
C ARG A 24 6.84 1.61 -8.68
N HIS A 25 7.12 0.31 -8.67
CA HIS A 25 6.11 -0.73 -8.71
C HIS A 25 5.79 -1.25 -7.30
N VAL A 26 4.49 -1.37 -7.01
CA VAL A 26 3.99 -1.97 -5.78
C VAL A 26 4.35 -3.45 -5.78
N PHE A 27 5.01 -3.93 -4.73
CA PHE A 27 5.31 -5.35 -4.57
C PHE A 27 4.26 -6.05 -3.71
N GLU A 28 3.91 -5.46 -2.57
CA GLU A 28 2.93 -6.02 -1.64
C GLU A 28 2.28 -4.92 -0.79
N ILE A 29 1.00 -5.11 -0.46
CA ILE A 29 0.29 -4.29 0.52
C ILE A 29 0.24 -5.08 1.83
N LEU A 30 0.91 -4.57 2.87
CA LEU A 30 1.04 -5.24 4.17
C LEU A 30 -0.18 -5.02 5.05
N SER A 31 -0.61 -3.76 5.17
CA SER A 31 -1.61 -3.35 6.15
C SER A 31 -2.40 -2.14 5.65
N HIS A 32 -3.54 -1.89 6.29
CA HIS A 32 -4.36 -0.71 6.03
C HIS A 32 -4.72 -0.02 7.33
N THR A 33 -4.76 1.31 7.30
CA THR A 33 -5.14 2.14 8.44
C THR A 33 -6.07 3.27 8.00
N ARG A 34 -6.84 3.80 8.95
CA ARG A 34 -7.72 4.94 8.73
C ARG A 34 -7.07 6.20 9.29
N GLY A 35 -6.76 7.14 8.41
CA GLY A 35 -6.29 8.47 8.78
C GLY A 35 -7.43 9.44 9.13
N LEU A 36 -7.05 10.70 9.33
CA LEU A 36 -7.98 11.79 9.58
C LEU A 36 -8.97 11.95 8.42
N GLY A 37 -10.23 12.29 8.74
CA GLY A 37 -11.25 12.54 7.73
C GLY A 37 -11.67 11.32 6.91
N SER A 38 -11.55 10.10 7.46
CA SER A 38 -11.90 8.82 6.80
C SER A 38 -11.01 8.41 5.62
N ARG A 39 -9.88 9.07 5.43
CA ARG A 39 -8.88 8.66 4.43
C ARG A 39 -8.28 7.31 4.79
N ILE A 40 -8.05 6.48 3.78
CA ILE A 40 -7.42 5.17 3.94
C ILE A 40 -5.97 5.27 3.48
N TYR A 41 -5.08 4.77 4.32
CA TYR A 41 -3.66 4.64 4.02
C TYR A 41 -3.30 3.16 4.03
N LEU A 42 -2.41 2.79 3.12
CA LEU A 42 -1.92 1.44 2.91
C LEU A 42 -0.42 1.44 3.18
N GLU A 43 0.04 0.48 3.97
CA GLU A 43 1.47 0.22 4.12
C GLU A 43 1.91 -0.69 2.98
N VAL A 44 2.86 -0.20 2.19
CA VAL A 44 3.26 -0.82 0.91
C VAL A 44 4.75 -1.08 0.89
N ILE A 45 5.13 -2.29 0.48
CA ILE A 45 6.50 -2.63 0.06
C ILE A 45 6.58 -2.41 -1.45
N TRP A 46 7.69 -1.83 -1.89
CA TRP A 46 7.98 -1.58 -3.30
C TRP A 46 8.97 -2.61 -3.82
N VAL A 47 8.89 -2.90 -5.12
CA VAL A 47 9.86 -3.75 -5.80
C VAL A 47 11.27 -3.21 -5.51
N GLU A 48 12.11 -4.08 -4.94
CA GLU A 48 13.53 -3.82 -4.66
C GLU A 48 13.82 -2.71 -3.62
N SER A 49 12.80 -2.29 -2.87
CA SER A 49 12.99 -1.49 -1.64
C SER A 49 12.69 -2.35 -0.41
N PRO A 50 13.64 -2.48 0.54
CA PRO A 50 13.35 -3.12 1.82
C PRO A 50 12.51 -2.24 2.76
N LYS A 51 12.25 -0.97 2.40
CA LYS A 51 11.48 -0.02 3.21
C LYS A 51 10.04 0.03 2.73
N SER A 52 9.10 -0.14 3.66
CA SER A 52 7.69 0.15 3.43
C SER A 52 7.42 1.66 3.50
N SER A 53 6.36 2.12 2.83
CA SER A 53 5.81 3.46 3.01
C SER A 53 4.29 3.43 3.18
N CYS A 54 3.75 4.44 3.86
CA CYS A 54 2.32 4.64 4.00
C CYS A 54 1.79 5.52 2.88
N GLU A 55 1.01 4.93 1.98
CA GLU A 55 0.47 5.61 0.81
C GLU A 55 -1.05 5.77 0.87
N PRO A 56 -1.61 6.87 0.34
CA PRO A 56 -3.05 6.96 0.13
C PRO A 56 -3.55 5.82 -0.76
N GLU A 57 -4.73 5.27 -0.46
CA GLU A 57 -5.35 4.23 -1.30
C GLU A 57 -5.49 4.64 -2.77
N ALA A 58 -5.76 5.93 -3.03
CA ALA A 58 -5.84 6.46 -4.39
C ALA A 58 -4.53 6.31 -5.17
N THR A 59 -3.39 6.58 -4.53
CA THR A 59 -2.06 6.45 -5.14
C THR A 59 -1.78 5.01 -5.53
N ILE A 60 -2.15 4.04 -4.69
CA ILE A 60 -1.96 2.63 -4.99
C ILE A 60 -2.91 2.16 -6.09
N ARG A 61 -4.16 2.63 -6.10
CA ARG A 61 -5.11 2.32 -7.17
C ARG A 61 -4.61 2.79 -8.54
N ASP A 62 -4.01 3.98 -8.59
CA ASP A 62 -3.51 4.55 -9.84
C ASP A 62 -2.22 3.83 -10.31
N ALA A 63 -1.39 3.35 -9.37
CA ALA A 63 -0.17 2.61 -9.68
C ALA A 63 -0.43 1.15 -10.07
N ASP A 64 -1.32 0.46 -9.34
CA ASP A 64 -1.64 -0.96 -9.55
C ASP A 64 -3.00 -1.28 -8.90
N ASN A 65 -4.08 -1.25 -9.69
CA ASN A 65 -5.42 -1.58 -9.17
C ASN A 65 -5.57 -3.09 -8.89
N ASP A 66 -4.88 -3.95 -9.64
CA ASP A 66 -5.03 -5.40 -9.52
C ASP A 66 -4.50 -5.89 -8.17
N ILE A 67 -3.35 -5.37 -7.74
CA ILE A 67 -2.79 -5.70 -6.41
C ILE A 67 -3.68 -5.17 -5.28
N LEU A 68 -4.28 -3.99 -5.47
CA LEU A 68 -5.20 -3.39 -4.49
C LEU A 68 -6.48 -4.22 -4.34
N GLU A 69 -7.08 -4.66 -5.44
CA GLU A 69 -8.25 -5.53 -5.43
C GLU A 69 -7.93 -6.89 -4.81
N GLY A 70 -6.78 -7.47 -5.15
CA GLY A 70 -6.27 -8.71 -4.56
C GLY A 70 -6.11 -8.60 -3.04
N TYR A 71 -5.51 -7.52 -2.56
CA TYR A 71 -5.38 -7.22 -1.14
C TYR A 71 -6.75 -7.12 -0.47
N TRP A 72 -7.67 -6.31 -1.00
CA TRP A 72 -8.98 -6.18 -0.38
C TRP A 72 -9.76 -7.48 -0.36
N LYS A 73 -9.64 -8.31 -1.40
CA LYS A 73 -10.26 -9.63 -1.46
C LYS A 73 -9.71 -10.55 -0.36
N SER A 74 -8.39 -10.53 -0.10
CA SER A 74 -7.77 -11.31 0.99
C SER A 74 -8.28 -10.87 2.38
N GLN A 75 -8.65 -9.60 2.54
CA GLN A 75 -9.28 -9.06 3.75
C GLN A 75 -10.80 -9.36 3.84
N GLY A 76 -11.37 -10.13 2.92
CA GLY A 76 -12.81 -10.42 2.84
C GLY A 76 -13.63 -9.23 2.29
N GLY A 77 -13.00 -8.36 1.52
CA GLY A 77 -13.56 -7.20 0.85
C GLY A 77 -13.33 -5.88 1.61
N ARG A 78 -13.07 -4.80 0.86
CA ARG A 78 -12.80 -3.45 1.38
C ARG A 78 -13.82 -2.99 2.44
N LYS A 79 -15.12 -3.14 2.14
CA LYS A 79 -16.20 -2.70 3.06
C LYS A 79 -16.16 -3.43 4.40
N LYS A 80 -15.78 -4.72 4.41
CA LYS A 80 -15.66 -5.53 5.63
C LYS A 80 -14.45 -5.09 6.44
N ALA A 81 -13.30 -4.96 5.77
CA ALA A 81 -12.05 -4.49 6.36
C ALA A 81 -12.21 -3.11 7.04
N LEU A 82 -12.81 -2.14 6.34
CA LEU A 82 -13.04 -0.80 6.89
C LEU A 82 -14.06 -0.75 8.04
N ARG A 83 -14.99 -1.71 8.11
CA ARG A 83 -15.89 -1.85 9.26
C ARG A 83 -15.15 -2.36 10.50
N ALA A 84 -14.20 -3.28 10.32
CA ALA A 84 -13.39 -3.80 11.42
C ALA A 84 -12.58 -2.68 12.11
N LEU A 85 -12.03 -1.74 11.33
CA LEU A 85 -11.33 -0.56 11.85
C LEU A 85 -12.24 0.38 12.69
N ARG A 86 -13.55 0.37 12.46
CA ARG A 86 -14.51 1.14 13.29
C ARG A 86 -14.85 0.44 14.60
N GLY A 87 -14.71 -0.89 14.66
CA GLY A 87 -14.99 -1.69 15.85
C GLY A 87 -13.82 -1.75 16.83
N SER A 88 -12.59 -1.41 16.40
CA SER A 88 -11.40 -1.48 17.25
C SER A 88 -11.14 -0.22 18.09
N SER A 89 -12.04 0.78 18.09
CA SER A 89 -11.92 2.01 18.88
C SER A 89 -12.60 1.91 20.26
N GLY A 90 -12.75 0.71 20.83
CA GLY A 90 -13.11 0.54 22.23
C GLY A 90 -11.90 0.82 23.13
N PRO A 91 -12.04 1.52 24.26
CA PRO A 91 -10.93 1.76 25.16
C PRO A 91 -10.41 0.41 25.68
N LYS A 92 -9.11 0.15 25.52
CA LYS A 92 -8.43 -0.82 26.39
C LYS A 92 -8.49 -0.23 27.79
N GLY A 93 -9.46 -0.67 28.59
CA GLY A 93 -9.52 -0.34 30.00
C GLY A 93 -8.20 -0.71 30.64
N SER A 94 -7.46 0.29 31.10
CA SER A 94 -6.43 0.08 32.11
C SER A 94 -7.16 -0.23 33.41
N LEU A 95 -7.29 -1.51 33.70
CA LEU A 95 -7.46 -2.00 35.07
C LEU A 95 -6.05 -2.14 35.65
N ALA A 96 -5.68 -1.22 36.53
CA ALA A 96 -4.61 -1.43 37.49
C ALA A 96 -5.11 -0.85 38.81
N THR A 97 -5.59 -1.76 39.66
CA THR A 97 -5.80 -1.54 41.09
C THR A 97 -4.47 -1.69 41.81
#